data_AF-A0A558D3Z7-F1
#
_entry.id   AF-A0A558D3Z7-F1
#
_cell.length_a   1.000
_cell.length_b   1.000
_cell.length_c   1.000
_cell.angle_alpha   90.00
_cell.angle_beta   90.00
_cell.angle_gamma   90.00
#
_symmetry.space_group_name_H-M   'P 1'
#
loop_
_entity.id
_entity.type
_entity.pdbx_description
1 polymer ?
#
loop_
_entity_poly.entity_id
_entity_poly.type
_entity_poly.pdbx_seq_one_letter_code
_entity_poly.pdbx_strand_id
1 'polypeptide(L)'
;MESASSRGVSFQRRMQISWFVDEEGISSDHVELNDRNTHLLQSLLLAQESHRDIAEEAGDLARVEAKLDLLLDMVSQLLQQREGTTVESDVVLWMGGVCWSVINKPVPSINQALMLVVYIDSSLTQPLRLPVTVTEIRERESCFEVEAEFNHLNEQVIELLEKYVFRQHRRAIAQGKVEKRPV
;
A
#
# COMPACT_ATOMS: atom_id res chain seq x y z
N MET A 1 -8.61 -24.55 -16.16
CA MET A 1 -8.20 -25.43 -15.05
C MET A 1 -6.77 -25.04 -14.73
N GLU A 2 -6.47 -24.74 -13.46
CA GLU A 2 -5.13 -24.59 -12.89
C GLU A 2 -4.34 -23.31 -13.23
N SER A 3 -4.47 -22.26 -12.40
CA SER A 3 -3.47 -21.17 -12.20
C SER A 3 -3.93 -20.23 -11.07
N ALA A 4 -3.96 -20.68 -9.81
CA ALA A 4 -4.40 -19.82 -8.69
C ALA A 4 -3.75 -20.11 -7.33
N SER A 5 -2.63 -20.84 -7.27
CA SER A 5 -1.98 -21.18 -6.00
C SER A 5 -0.48 -20.83 -5.92
N SER A 6 0.08 -20.09 -6.88
CA SER A 6 1.53 -19.81 -6.92
C SER A 6 1.95 -18.50 -6.25
N ARG A 7 1.03 -17.62 -5.84
CA ARG A 7 1.37 -16.26 -5.33
C ARG A 7 1.48 -16.14 -3.81
N GLY A 8 1.39 -17.24 -3.06
CA GLY A 8 1.55 -17.23 -1.61
C GLY A 8 0.47 -16.40 -0.90
N VAL A 9 0.83 -15.77 0.22
CA VAL A 9 -0.08 -14.92 1.01
C VAL A 9 -0.22 -13.56 0.36
N SER A 10 -1.47 -13.15 0.12
CA SER A 10 -1.82 -11.84 -0.42
C SER A 10 -2.93 -11.21 0.40
N PHE A 11 -3.10 -9.90 0.24
CA PHE A 11 -4.28 -9.22 0.74
C PHE A 11 -4.77 -8.22 -0.30
N GLN A 12 -6.09 -8.03 -0.35
CA GLN A 12 -6.79 -7.14 -1.24
C GLN A 12 -7.49 -6.05 -0.43
N ARG A 13 -7.26 -4.79 -0.82
CA ARG A 13 -7.94 -3.64 -0.23
C ARG A 13 -8.12 -2.54 -1.27
N ARG A 14 -9.20 -1.79 -1.11
CA ARG A 14 -9.43 -0.57 -1.86
C ARG A 14 -8.58 0.55 -1.26
N MET A 15 -7.69 1.13 -2.06
CA MET A 15 -6.69 2.09 -1.62
C MET A 15 -6.64 3.28 -2.58
N GLN A 16 -6.19 4.42 -2.08
CA GLN A 16 -5.77 5.51 -2.94
C GLN A 16 -4.39 5.18 -3.50
N ILE A 17 -4.25 5.22 -4.81
CA ILE A 17 -2.98 5.01 -5.50
C ILE A 17 -2.74 6.08 -6.55
N SER A 18 -1.47 6.29 -6.86
CA SER A 18 -1.04 6.99 -8.07
C SER A 18 0.25 6.36 -8.57
N TRP A 19 0.53 6.43 -9.86
CA TRP A 19 1.80 5.97 -10.40
C TRP A 19 2.33 6.97 -11.41
N PHE A 20 3.66 7.00 -11.54
CA PHE A 20 4.36 7.79 -12.56
C PHE A 20 5.57 7.01 -13.05
N VAL A 21 6.04 7.36 -14.25
CA VAL A 21 7.21 6.72 -14.85
C VAL A 21 8.44 7.07 -14.04
N ASP A 22 9.21 6.05 -13.67
CA ASP A 22 10.49 6.25 -13.00
C ASP A 22 11.55 6.51 -14.08
N GLU A 23 11.72 7.78 -14.46
CA GLU A 23 12.62 8.21 -15.54
C GLU A 23 14.10 8.29 -15.08
N GLU A 24 14.37 8.28 -13.77
CA GLU A 24 15.69 8.48 -13.19
C GLU A 24 16.00 7.43 -12.12
N GLY A 25 16.60 6.30 -12.54
CA GLY A 25 17.14 5.25 -11.66
C GLY A 25 18.37 5.69 -10.84
N ILE A 26 18.25 6.78 -10.07
CA ILE A 26 19.32 7.30 -9.22
C ILE A 26 19.32 6.48 -7.92
N SER A 27 20.38 5.67 -7.72
CA SER A 27 20.50 4.79 -6.54
C SER A 27 20.47 5.52 -5.19
N SER A 28 20.79 6.82 -5.16
CA SER A 28 20.75 7.63 -3.93
C SER A 28 19.33 7.94 -3.47
N ASP A 29 18.35 8.00 -4.38
CA ASP A 29 16.95 8.28 -4.03
C ASP A 29 16.28 7.04 -3.41
N HIS A 30 16.67 5.84 -3.85
CA HIS A 30 16.16 4.60 -3.29
C HIS A 30 16.54 4.37 -1.82
N VAL A 31 17.69 4.85 -1.34
CA VAL A 31 18.08 4.68 0.08
C VAL A 31 17.13 5.46 0.99
N GLU A 32 16.95 6.76 0.72
CA GLU A 32 16.06 7.61 1.52
C GLU A 32 14.60 7.15 1.42
N LEU A 33 14.17 6.70 0.24
CA LEU A 33 12.87 6.11 0.04
C LEU A 33 12.67 4.85 0.91
N ASN A 34 13.66 3.96 0.95
CA ASN A 34 13.58 2.75 1.76
C ASN A 34 13.55 3.08 3.27
N ASP A 35 14.29 4.09 3.72
CA ASP A 35 14.25 4.54 5.12
C ASP A 35 12.88 5.10 5.48
N ARG A 36 12.29 5.92 4.60
CA ARG A 36 10.92 6.45 4.77
C ARG A 36 9.88 5.34 4.82
N ASN A 37 9.94 4.39 3.89
CA ASN A 37 9.04 3.22 3.87
C ASN A 37 9.20 2.38 5.14
N THR A 38 10.43 2.17 5.60
CA THR A 38 10.75 1.43 6.83
C THR A 38 10.10 2.09 8.04
N HIS A 39 10.31 3.39 8.22
CA HIS A 39 9.72 4.13 9.33
C HIS A 39 8.19 4.11 9.32
N LEU A 40 7.58 4.25 8.14
CA LEU A 40 6.13 4.20 7.99
C LEU A 40 5.58 2.82 8.36
N LEU A 41 6.15 1.75 7.80
CA LEU A 41 5.71 0.38 8.07
C LEU A 41 5.91 -0.02 9.54
N GLN A 42 7.04 0.35 10.16
CA GLN A 42 7.27 0.12 11.58
C GLN A 42 6.22 0.82 12.43
N SER A 43 5.99 2.12 12.20
CA SER A 43 5.02 2.91 12.95
C SER A 43 3.62 2.32 12.80
N LEU A 44 3.24 1.91 11.60
CA LEU A 44 1.95 1.29 11.33
C LEU A 44 1.81 -0.08 12.00
N LEU A 45 2.85 -0.92 11.99
CA LEU A 45 2.82 -2.22 12.67
C LEU A 45 2.71 -2.07 14.20
N LEU A 46 3.39 -1.07 14.77
CA LEU A 46 3.31 -0.74 16.20
C LEU A 46 1.93 -0.18 16.58
N ALA A 47 1.38 0.72 15.77
CA ALA A 47 0.03 1.26 16.00
C ALA A 47 -1.03 0.14 16.01
N GLN A 48 -0.90 -0.84 15.12
CA GLN A 48 -1.77 -2.02 15.07
C GLN A 48 -1.62 -2.95 16.28
N GLU A 49 -0.46 -2.95 16.95
CA GLU A 49 -0.24 -3.68 18.21
C GLU A 49 -0.89 -2.95 19.38
N SER A 50 -0.67 -1.63 19.50
CA SER A 50 -1.20 -0.82 20.61
C SER A 50 -2.74 -0.84 20.71
N HIS A 51 -3.44 -0.90 19.58
CA HIS A 51 -4.91 -1.01 19.54
C HIS A 51 -5.45 -2.32 20.15
N ARG A 52 -4.60 -3.29 20.50
CA ARG A 52 -5.01 -4.54 21.18
C ARG A 52 -5.01 -4.44 22.71
N ASP A 53 -4.29 -3.47 23.28
CA ASP A 53 -3.98 -3.47 24.72
C ASP A 53 -4.59 -2.29 25.51
N ILE A 54 -5.15 -1.26 24.84
CA ILE A 54 -5.60 -0.01 25.49
C ILE A 54 -7.12 0.00 25.73
N ALA A 55 -7.66 -1.05 26.35
CA ALA A 55 -9.08 -1.09 26.73
C ALA A 55 -9.37 -0.46 28.10
N GLU A 56 -8.38 -0.15 28.92
CA GLU A 56 -8.59 0.35 30.29
C GLU A 56 -7.52 1.39 30.67
N GLU A 57 -7.80 2.68 30.42
CA GLU A 57 -7.30 3.90 31.10
C GLU A 57 -7.30 5.12 30.14
N ALA A 58 -8.49 5.65 29.81
CA ALA A 58 -8.68 6.52 28.62
C ALA A 58 -9.25 7.94 28.92
N GLY A 59 -8.85 8.58 30.02
CA GLY A 59 -9.31 9.95 30.31
C GLY A 59 -8.42 11.03 29.66
N ASP A 60 -7.17 11.11 30.11
CA ASP A 60 -6.21 12.10 29.63
C ASP A 60 -5.52 11.68 28.33
N LEU A 61 -5.35 10.38 28.10
CA LEU A 61 -4.84 9.84 26.83
C LEU A 61 -5.79 10.13 25.68
N ALA A 62 -7.10 9.93 25.86
CA ALA A 62 -8.11 10.21 24.84
C ALA A 62 -8.13 11.69 24.40
N ARG A 63 -7.79 12.61 25.32
CA ARG A 63 -7.70 14.03 25.01
C ARG A 63 -6.43 14.39 24.23
N VAL A 64 -5.34 13.66 24.45
CA VAL A 64 -4.10 13.78 23.68
C VAL A 64 -4.28 13.15 22.30
N GLU A 65 -4.92 11.97 22.22
CA GLU A 65 -5.31 11.31 20.97
C GLU A 65 -6.19 12.23 20.12
N ALA A 66 -7.24 12.84 20.68
CA ALA A 66 -8.10 13.76 19.93
C ALA A 66 -7.35 14.99 19.36
N LYS A 67 -6.31 15.49 20.06
CA LYS A 67 -5.46 16.57 19.55
C LYS A 67 -4.50 16.07 18.47
N LEU A 68 -3.98 14.86 18.63
CA LEU A 68 -3.12 14.20 17.64
C LEU A 68 -3.90 13.95 16.36
N ASP A 69 -5.13 13.42 16.46
CA ASP A 69 -6.04 13.18 15.34
C ASP A 69 -6.36 14.48 14.59
N LEU A 70 -6.64 15.57 15.31
CA LEU A 70 -6.89 16.87 14.68
C LEU A 70 -5.65 17.41 13.97
N LEU A 71 -4.45 17.26 14.55
CA LEU A 71 -3.21 17.66 13.90
C LEU A 71 -2.91 16.79 12.67
N LEU A 72 -3.17 15.48 12.75
CA LEU A 72 -3.05 14.57 11.62
C LEU A 72 -4.03 14.94 10.52
N ASP A 73 -5.29 15.25 10.85
CA ASP A 73 -6.31 15.68 9.88
C ASP A 73 -5.91 17.01 9.19
N MET A 74 -5.44 17.99 9.96
CA MET A 74 -4.96 19.26 9.40
C MET A 74 -3.72 19.08 8.51
N VAL A 75 -2.77 18.23 8.91
CA VAL A 75 -1.60 17.90 8.08
C VAL A 75 -2.01 17.11 6.84
N SER A 76 -3.02 16.23 6.95
CA SER A 76 -3.64 15.51 5.82
C SER A 76 -4.16 16.51 4.79
N GLN A 77 -4.94 17.47 5.23
CA GLN A 77 -5.55 18.50 4.37
C GLN A 77 -4.49 19.36 3.68
N LEU A 78 -3.39 19.69 4.36
CA LEU A 78 -2.29 20.45 3.77
C LEU A 78 -1.46 19.64 2.76
N LEU A 79 -1.26 18.35 3.01
CA LEU A 79 -0.50 17.47 2.10
C LEU A 79 -1.32 17.11 0.85
N GLN A 80 -2.64 16.89 1.00
CA GLN A 80 -3.56 16.64 -0.12
C GLN A 80 -3.61 17.80 -1.12
N GLN A 81 -3.29 19.03 -0.71
CA GLN A 81 -3.22 20.17 -1.64
C GLN A 81 -2.00 20.13 -2.58
N ARG A 82 -1.01 19.27 -2.34
CA ARG A 82 0.25 19.25 -3.11
C ARG A 82 0.47 17.97 -3.92
N GLU A 83 -0.27 16.90 -3.65
CA GLU A 83 -0.05 15.61 -4.30
C GLU A 83 -0.90 15.47 -5.57
N GLY A 84 -0.34 14.82 -6.60
CA GLY A 84 -1.02 14.60 -7.88
C GLY A 84 -2.32 13.80 -7.71
N THR A 85 -3.17 13.80 -8.75
CA THR A 85 -4.46 13.10 -8.73
C THR A 85 -4.30 11.64 -8.35
N THR A 86 -4.68 11.28 -7.13
CA THR A 86 -4.82 9.89 -6.69
C THR A 86 -6.13 9.31 -7.20
N VAL A 87 -6.14 8.00 -7.40
CA VAL A 87 -7.31 7.25 -7.83
C VAL A 87 -7.57 6.13 -6.84
N GLU A 88 -8.83 5.95 -6.48
CA GLU A 88 -9.23 4.82 -5.67
C GLU A 88 -9.29 3.55 -6.53
N SER A 89 -8.44 2.57 -6.22
CA SER A 89 -8.37 1.29 -6.92
C SER A 89 -8.43 0.12 -5.94
N ASP A 90 -8.97 -1.00 -6.39
CA ASP A 90 -8.71 -2.29 -5.74
C ASP A 90 -7.25 -2.67 -5.98
N VAL A 91 -6.52 -2.86 -4.89
CA VAL A 91 -5.10 -3.20 -4.89
C VAL A 91 -4.93 -4.55 -4.20
N VAL A 92 -4.19 -5.45 -4.84
CA VAL A 92 -3.74 -6.71 -4.27
C VAL A 92 -2.24 -6.64 -4.04
N LEU A 93 -1.79 -6.87 -2.81
CA LEU A 93 -0.39 -6.87 -2.42
C LEU A 93 0.02 -8.27 -1.96
N TRP A 94 1.20 -8.71 -2.39
CA TRP A 94 1.86 -9.93 -1.91
C TRP A 94 3.35 -9.66 -1.71
N MET A 95 4.08 -10.65 -1.21
CA MET A 95 5.49 -10.49 -0.83
C MET A 95 6.41 -9.95 -1.94
N GLY A 96 6.13 -10.28 -3.19
CA GLY A 96 6.99 -9.94 -4.34
C GLY A 96 6.41 -8.89 -5.28
N GLY A 97 5.20 -8.40 -5.04
CA GLY A 97 4.58 -7.50 -6.00
C GLY A 97 3.19 -7.01 -5.64
N VAL A 98 2.61 -6.35 -6.63
CA VAL A 98 1.36 -5.62 -6.51
C VAL A 98 0.56 -5.73 -7.80
N CYS A 99 -0.76 -5.76 -7.66
CA CYS A 99 -1.71 -5.73 -8.75
C CYS A 99 -2.76 -4.67 -8.46
N TRP A 100 -3.11 -3.86 -9.47
CA TRP A 100 -4.15 -2.84 -9.36
C TRP A 100 -4.94 -2.71 -10.66
N SER A 101 -6.12 -2.09 -10.58
CA SER A 101 -7.00 -1.87 -11.72
C SER A 101 -6.91 -0.43 -12.23
N VAL A 102 -6.88 -0.27 -13.54
CA VAL A 102 -6.82 1.02 -14.23
C VAL A 102 -8.04 1.13 -15.15
N ILE A 103 -8.94 2.06 -14.85
CA ILE A 103 -10.16 2.27 -15.65
C ILE A 103 -9.89 3.22 -16.83
N ASN A 104 -9.05 4.24 -16.62
CA ASN A 104 -8.78 5.29 -17.61
C ASN A 104 -7.28 5.33 -17.99
N LYS A 105 -6.99 5.79 -19.21
CA LYS A 105 -5.60 6.01 -19.66
C LYS A 105 -4.93 7.14 -18.85
N PRO A 106 -3.60 7.11 -18.67
CA PRO A 106 -2.65 6.18 -19.28
C PRO A 106 -2.51 4.85 -18.51
N VAL A 107 -2.69 3.75 -19.24
CA VAL A 107 -2.29 2.41 -18.79
C VAL A 107 -0.78 2.30 -19.03
N PRO A 108 0.02 1.85 -18.06
CA PRO A 108 1.45 1.66 -18.26
C PRO A 108 1.72 0.55 -19.30
N SER A 109 2.97 0.40 -19.73
CA SER A 109 3.40 -0.64 -20.66
C SER A 109 4.09 -1.80 -19.93
N ILE A 110 4.06 -3.01 -20.50
CA ILE A 110 4.83 -4.15 -19.99
C ILE A 110 6.33 -3.79 -19.99
N ASN A 111 7.05 -4.21 -18.95
CA ASN A 111 8.45 -3.89 -18.64
C ASN A 111 8.73 -2.41 -18.31
N GLN A 112 7.70 -1.59 -18.13
CA GLN A 112 7.88 -0.20 -17.72
C GLN A 112 8.19 -0.11 -16.23
N ALA A 113 9.25 0.60 -15.88
CA ALA A 113 9.56 0.96 -14.50
C ALA A 113 8.67 2.12 -14.06
N LEU A 114 8.02 1.96 -12.90
CA LEU A 114 7.11 2.93 -12.32
C LEU A 114 7.46 3.16 -10.85
N MET A 115 7.18 4.36 -10.38
CA MET A 115 7.00 4.61 -8.97
C MET A 115 5.51 4.46 -8.63
N LEU A 116 5.15 3.41 -7.88
CA LEU A 116 3.80 3.25 -7.35
C LEU A 116 3.70 3.92 -5.97
N VAL A 117 2.76 4.85 -5.83
CA VAL A 117 2.45 5.54 -4.58
C VAL A 117 1.17 4.95 -4.02
N VAL A 118 1.22 4.41 -2.79
CA VAL A 118 0.11 3.69 -2.16
C VAL A 118 -0.18 4.23 -0.77
N TYR A 119 -1.40 4.67 -0.53
CA TYR A 119 -1.87 5.08 0.80
C TYR A 119 -2.52 3.87 1.49
N ILE A 120 -1.69 3.13 2.23
CA ILE A 120 -2.06 1.83 2.83
C ILE A 120 -3.06 1.91 3.98
N ASP A 121 -3.17 3.09 4.61
CA ASP A 121 -4.10 3.37 5.68
C ASP A 121 -4.66 4.78 5.51
N SER A 122 -5.98 4.93 5.61
CA SER A 122 -6.67 6.21 5.45
C SER A 122 -6.38 7.20 6.57
N SER A 123 -5.90 6.73 7.72
CA SER A 123 -5.44 7.57 8.83
C SER A 123 -4.04 8.14 8.62
N LEU A 124 -3.29 7.61 7.65
CA LEU A 124 -1.93 8.03 7.35
C LEU A 124 -1.90 8.93 6.12
N THR A 125 -1.23 10.06 6.27
CA THR A 125 -1.03 11.04 5.21
C THR A 125 0.16 10.72 4.32
N GLN A 126 1.08 9.91 4.84
CA GLN A 126 2.29 9.53 4.13
C GLN A 126 2.03 8.24 3.34
N PRO A 127 2.23 8.25 2.01
CA PRO A 127 2.13 7.04 1.21
C PRO A 127 3.41 6.21 1.25
N LEU A 128 3.27 4.90 1.02
CA LEU A 128 4.38 4.07 0.57
C LEU A 128 4.72 4.42 -0.86
N ARG A 129 6.02 4.51 -1.15
CA ARG A 129 6.54 4.69 -2.51
C ARG A 129 7.28 3.42 -2.90
N LEU A 130 6.76 2.66 -3.85
CA LEU A 130 7.21 1.32 -4.19
C LEU A 130 7.72 1.32 -5.63
N PRO A 131 9.03 1.22 -5.87
CA PRO A 131 9.55 1.08 -7.22
C PRO A 131 9.12 -0.28 -7.75
N VAL A 132 8.50 -0.30 -8.92
CA VAL A 132 7.95 -1.51 -9.52
C VAL A 132 8.25 -1.59 -11.01
N THR A 133 8.36 -2.80 -11.55
CA THR A 133 8.34 -3.03 -13.00
C THR A 133 7.06 -3.77 -13.35
N VAL A 134 6.31 -3.24 -14.32
CA VAL A 134 5.11 -3.90 -14.84
C VAL A 134 5.50 -5.20 -15.52
N THR A 135 4.97 -6.32 -15.05
CA THR A 135 5.26 -7.66 -15.59
C THR A 135 4.14 -8.16 -16.49
N GLU A 136 2.89 -7.78 -16.21
CA GLU A 136 1.73 -8.23 -16.98
C GLU A 136 0.63 -7.17 -17.01
N ILE A 137 -0.12 -7.11 -18.11
CA ILE A 137 -1.32 -6.29 -18.25
C ILE A 137 -2.42 -7.16 -18.85
N ARG A 138 -3.55 -7.25 -18.16
CA ARG A 138 -4.72 -8.00 -18.60
C ARG A 138 -5.88 -7.04 -18.85
N GLU A 139 -6.42 -7.06 -20.07
CA GLU A 139 -7.65 -6.34 -20.37
C GLU A 139 -8.85 -7.11 -19.82
N ARG A 140 -9.72 -6.41 -19.09
CA ARG A 140 -11.03 -6.88 -18.60
C ARG A 140 -12.12 -6.02 -19.22
N GLU A 141 -13.39 -6.42 -19.05
CA GLU A 141 -14.55 -5.79 -19.69
C GLU A 141 -14.64 -4.26 -19.51
N SER A 142 -14.11 -3.71 -18.41
CA SER A 142 -14.19 -2.26 -18.11
C SER A 142 -12.92 -1.66 -17.50
N CYS A 143 -11.83 -2.43 -17.41
CA CYS A 143 -10.58 -1.96 -16.83
C CYS A 143 -9.38 -2.78 -17.33
N PHE A 144 -8.18 -2.26 -17.09
CA PHE A 144 -6.92 -2.98 -17.25
C PHE A 144 -6.41 -3.39 -15.86
N GLU A 145 -6.18 -4.68 -15.67
CA GLU A 145 -5.51 -5.21 -14.49
C GLU A 145 -4.00 -5.18 -14.75
N VAL A 146 -3.27 -4.37 -13.99
CA VAL A 146 -1.82 -4.19 -14.09
C VAL A 146 -1.15 -4.93 -12.97
N GLU A 147 -0.21 -5.79 -13.31
CA GLU A 147 0.63 -6.53 -12.39
C GLU A 147 2.06 -6.06 -12.48
N ALA A 148 2.70 -5.86 -11.32
CA ALA A 148 4.06 -5.41 -11.23
C ALA A 148 4.80 -6.07 -10.07
N GLU A 149 6.11 -6.23 -10.23
CA GLU A 149 7.02 -6.75 -9.20
C GLU A 149 7.80 -5.61 -8.56
N PHE A 150 8.10 -5.74 -7.26
CA PHE A 150 8.89 -4.75 -6.54
C PHE A 150 10.36 -4.78 -6.98
N ASN A 151 10.94 -3.60 -7.19
CA ASN A 151 12.35 -3.43 -7.47
C ASN A 151 13.00 -2.53 -6.43
N HIS A 152 14.30 -2.69 -6.20
CA HIS A 152 15.12 -1.79 -5.39
C HIS A 152 14.62 -1.56 -3.95
N LEU A 153 13.75 -2.44 -3.43
CA LEU A 153 13.41 -2.47 -2.01
C LEU A 153 14.53 -3.18 -1.24
N ASN A 154 14.90 -2.62 -0.08
CA ASN A 154 15.83 -3.28 0.81
C ASN A 154 15.14 -4.43 1.58
N GLU A 155 15.93 -5.33 2.14
CA GLU A 155 15.42 -6.51 2.88
C GLU A 155 14.50 -6.11 4.03
N GLN A 156 14.81 -5.02 4.73
CA GLN A 156 14.02 -4.53 5.86
C GLN A 156 12.60 -4.10 5.44
N VAL A 157 12.45 -3.36 4.33
CA VAL A 157 11.15 -2.97 3.80
C VAL A 157 10.36 -4.20 3.37
N ILE A 158 11.01 -5.17 2.72
CA ILE A 158 10.38 -6.43 2.30
C ILE A 158 9.85 -7.20 3.51
N GLU A 159 10.65 -7.39 4.55
CA GLU A 159 10.24 -8.09 5.77
C GLU A 159 9.06 -7.40 6.48
N LEU A 160 9.08 -6.07 6.54
CA LEU A 160 8.02 -5.29 7.19
C LEU A 160 6.72 -5.33 6.37
N LEU A 161 6.83 -5.25 5.04
CA LEU A 161 5.70 -5.38 4.13
C LEU A 161 5.09 -6.79 4.21
N GLU A 162 5.93 -7.83 4.27
CA GLU A 162 5.52 -9.21 4.48
C GLU A 162 4.73 -9.34 5.79
N LYS A 163 5.29 -8.89 6.91
CA LYS A 163 4.60 -8.89 8.22
C LYS A 163 3.25 -8.18 8.14
N TYR A 164 3.18 -7.05 7.44
CA TYR A 164 1.92 -6.33 7.23
C TYR A 164 0.92 -7.14 6.41
N VAL A 165 1.32 -7.67 5.25
CA VAL A 165 0.49 -8.52 4.37
C VAL A 165 -0.08 -9.70 5.15
N PHE A 166 0.76 -10.43 5.89
CA PHE A 166 0.32 -11.55 6.73
C PHE A 166 -0.67 -11.14 7.81
N ARG A 167 -0.47 -9.99 8.46
CA ARG A 167 -1.41 -9.47 9.47
C ARG A 167 -2.76 -9.14 8.84
N GLN A 168 -2.79 -8.46 7.69
CA GLN A 168 -4.04 -8.14 7.00
C GLN A 168 -4.75 -9.40 6.54
N HIS A 169 -4.03 -10.34 5.95
CA HIS A 169 -4.57 -11.64 5.55
C HIS A 169 -5.20 -12.39 6.73
N ARG A 170 -4.49 -12.50 7.87
CA ARG A 170 -5.03 -13.13 9.09
C ARG A 170 -6.28 -12.41 9.62
N ARG A 171 -6.32 -11.07 9.55
CA ARG A 171 -7.51 -10.29 9.94
C ARG A 171 -8.69 -10.54 9.01
N ALA A 172 -8.47 -10.60 7.69
CA ALA A 172 -9.51 -10.89 6.71
C ALA A 172 -10.13 -12.27 6.93
N ILE A 173 -9.29 -13.29 7.20
CA ILE A 173 -9.75 -14.64 7.56
C ILE A 173 -10.61 -14.61 8.84
N ALA A 174 -10.15 -13.93 9.90
CA ALA A 174 -10.90 -13.84 11.15
C ALA A 174 -12.25 -13.12 11.00
N GLN A 175 -12.34 -12.16 10.07
CA GLN A 175 -13.57 -11.41 9.77
C GLN A 175 -14.49 -12.15 8.78
N GLY A 176 -14.14 -13.37 8.34
CA GLY A 176 -14.96 -14.16 7.41
C GLY A 176 -15.03 -13.57 6.00
N LYS A 177 -14.20 -12.57 5.68
CA LYS A 177 -14.10 -11.99 4.34
C LYS A 177 -13.19 -12.89 3.51
N VAL A 178 -13.76 -13.98 2.98
CA VAL A 178 -13.10 -14.79 1.96
C VAL A 178 -12.94 -13.89 0.73
N GLU A 179 -11.70 -13.50 0.44
CA GLU A 179 -11.31 -12.78 -0.79
C GLU A 179 -11.66 -13.64 -2.01
N LYS A 180 -12.86 -13.43 -2.54
CA LYS A 180 -13.26 -13.90 -3.87
C LYS A 180 -13.00 -12.77 -4.85
N ARG A 181 -12.03 -12.98 -5.74
CA ARG A 181 -11.85 -12.21 -6.97
C ARG A 181 -13.15 -12.33 -7.80
N PRO A 182 -13.76 -11.25 -8.28
CA PRO A 182 -14.77 -11.37 -9.33
C PRO A 182 -14.06 -11.89 -10.59
N VAL A 183 -14.74 -12.82 -11.26
CA VAL A 183 -14.29 -13.51 -12.48
C VAL A 183 -13.96 -12.51 -13.56
#